data_AF-A0A2E4YCF1-F1
#
_entry.id   AF-A0A2E4YCF1-F1
#
_cell.length_a   1.000
_cell.length_b   1.000
_cell.length_c   1.000
_cell.angle_alpha   90.00
_cell.angle_beta   90.00
_cell.angle_gamma   90.00
#
_symmetry.space_group_name_H-M   'P 1'
#
loop_
_entity.id
_entity.type
_entity.pdbx_description
1 polymer ?
#
loop_
_entity_poly.entity_id
_entity_poly.type
_entity_poly.pdbx_seq_one_letter_code
_entity_poly.pdbx_strand_id
1 'polypeptide(L)'
;MAQAQVDEWCAEAAKHHYVQVSDTHYAAVPREARGVPHQTIPALHAYLDDYVDGLERARALIGVEDRRTVDSLQCLPLSPFAERQAPHVSENSDPTVPKRFRNPDDAVGAEGRAFQVDATCADVAILREPLVSCAAITSPQDCIFGQAQPFLTSMIGAAAALARLARSLTLIQCPNRSNDGITPEEDVHLLYGLLKDYYSEEAPVTDHSGLSHYYASVAAVLLNSIFTSGHRMADVVIVDGNAKGPAACAARMRAQETAGEEPVGAPLKDLVRPEEYARGKAWWAPFARPHKHLNPWTHVSPLLVLLSRINGSLDLPLQVYDEVWAAVHGLVCQGAWLHASPDGLRPPVAPSPLAGLRAASHVRAEHVTPTFVGKTGDLHDAKPAMACVVGVLPMGLQQILALLKGASADERVVVNYAQNFSFLIYRPSAAPDIVTNAKKQRSSKAISCVNVEGDEAAFGTRADKLEVCKLHRIAWRINLDLVKPLCLRVAAPRPNMQRSRGDRASVDYCKQRKRELDEEGLLTKQQVVADALIKAAVLGE
;
A
#
# COMPACT_ATOMS: atom_id res chain seq x y z
N MET A 1 8.93 13.52 -18.31
CA MET A 1 9.08 12.05 -18.37
C MET A 1 8.74 11.60 -19.77
N ALA A 2 9.49 10.63 -20.27
CA ALA A 2 9.70 10.40 -21.69
C ALA A 2 8.75 9.31 -22.21
N GLN A 3 8.02 9.63 -23.27
CA GLN A 3 7.28 8.71 -24.14
C GLN A 3 7.95 7.33 -24.33
N ALA A 4 9.29 7.27 -24.29
CA ALA A 4 10.10 6.06 -24.35
C ALA A 4 9.72 4.94 -23.35
N GLN A 5 9.39 5.24 -22.08
CA GLN A 5 9.03 4.17 -21.11
C GLN A 5 7.64 3.60 -21.41
N VAL A 6 6.69 4.46 -21.79
CA VAL A 6 5.37 4.04 -22.25
C VAL A 6 5.52 3.21 -23.53
N ASP A 7 6.37 3.64 -24.46
CA ASP A 7 6.65 2.90 -25.69
C ASP A 7 7.29 1.53 -25.41
N GLU A 8 8.19 1.42 -24.43
CA GLU A 8 8.79 0.15 -23.99
C GLU A 8 7.74 -0.80 -23.43
N TRP A 9 6.87 -0.32 -22.53
CA TRP A 9 5.79 -1.12 -21.96
C TRP A 9 4.79 -1.57 -23.03
N CYS A 10 4.44 -0.67 -23.96
CA CYS A 10 3.59 -1.01 -25.09
C CYS A 10 4.25 -2.05 -26.02
N ALA A 11 5.55 -1.94 -26.27
CA ALA A 11 6.28 -2.91 -27.09
C ALA A 11 6.36 -4.29 -26.40
N GLU A 12 6.53 -4.33 -25.08
CA GLU A 12 6.51 -5.58 -24.33
C GLU A 12 5.11 -6.20 -24.24
N ALA A 13 4.09 -5.38 -23.99
CA ALA A 13 2.70 -5.79 -24.03
C ALA A 13 2.34 -6.41 -25.39
N ALA A 14 2.79 -5.80 -26.50
CA ALA A 14 2.54 -6.29 -27.85
C ALA A 14 3.18 -7.66 -28.15
N LYS A 15 4.18 -8.11 -27.39
CA LYS A 15 4.76 -9.46 -27.53
C LYS A 15 3.81 -10.56 -27.04
N HIS A 16 2.90 -10.22 -26.14
CA HIS A 16 2.04 -11.17 -25.43
C HIS A 16 0.55 -10.98 -25.76
N HIS A 17 0.16 -9.82 -26.28
CA HIS A 17 -1.24 -9.44 -26.40
C HIS A 17 -1.66 -9.16 -27.84
N TYR A 18 -2.78 -9.78 -28.22
CA TYR A 18 -3.48 -9.52 -29.47
C TYR A 18 -4.87 -8.96 -29.16
N VAL A 19 -5.26 -7.92 -29.89
CA VAL A 19 -6.61 -7.33 -29.86
C VAL A 19 -7.41 -7.92 -31.00
N GLN A 20 -8.64 -8.34 -30.71
CA GLN A 20 -9.58 -8.74 -31.74
C GLN A 20 -9.93 -7.51 -32.60
N VAL A 21 -9.53 -7.51 -33.87
CA VAL A 21 -9.79 -6.42 -34.83
C VAL A 21 -10.95 -6.72 -35.78
N SER A 22 -11.45 -7.96 -35.76
CA SER A 22 -12.69 -8.38 -36.40
C SER A 22 -13.18 -9.69 -35.76
N ASP A 23 -14.37 -10.14 -36.14
CA ASP A 23 -14.96 -11.39 -35.63
C ASP A 23 -14.07 -12.63 -35.81
N THR A 24 -13.09 -12.58 -36.72
CA THR A 24 -12.20 -13.70 -37.07
C THR A 24 -10.71 -13.40 -36.96
N HIS A 25 -10.31 -12.15 -36.65
CA HIS A 25 -8.90 -11.76 -36.65
C HIS A 25 -8.47 -11.07 -35.37
N TYR A 26 -7.27 -11.44 -34.93
CA TYR A 26 -6.57 -10.85 -33.82
C TYR A 26 -5.27 -10.23 -34.35
N ALA A 27 -4.99 -8.97 -33.98
CA ALA A 27 -3.76 -8.27 -34.32
C ALA A 27 -3.00 -7.93 -33.05
N ALA A 28 -1.66 -7.98 -33.07
CA ALA A 28 -0.87 -7.45 -31.97
C ALA A 28 -1.26 -5.99 -31.73
N VAL A 29 -1.35 -5.55 -30.46
CA VAL A 29 -1.85 -4.22 -30.07
C VAL A 29 -1.29 -3.12 -31.01
N PRO A 30 -2.13 -2.47 -31.84
CA PRO A 30 -1.65 -1.46 -32.80
C PRO A 30 -1.03 -0.25 -32.08
N ARG A 31 -0.03 0.37 -32.70
CA ARG A 31 0.66 1.55 -32.15
C ARG A 31 -0.29 2.74 -31.95
N GLU A 32 -1.37 2.76 -32.71
CA GLU A 32 -2.42 3.77 -32.77
C GLU A 32 -3.43 3.65 -31.61
N ALA A 33 -3.52 2.48 -30.95
CA ALA A 33 -4.36 2.27 -29.76
C ALA A 33 -3.67 2.65 -28.45
N ARG A 34 -2.46 3.25 -28.51
CA ARG A 34 -1.68 3.66 -27.34
C ARG A 34 -2.35 4.84 -26.64
N GLY A 35 -2.71 4.67 -25.37
CA GLY A 35 -3.24 5.73 -24.51
C GLY A 35 -4.77 5.85 -24.47
N VAL A 36 -5.50 4.95 -25.12
CA VAL A 36 -6.97 4.90 -25.06
C VAL A 36 -7.42 3.76 -24.15
N PRO A 37 -7.85 4.02 -22.90
CA PRO A 37 -8.43 2.99 -22.06
C PRO A 37 -9.91 2.84 -22.43
N HIS A 38 -10.21 2.04 -23.44
CA HIS A 38 -11.58 1.59 -23.66
C HIS A 38 -11.77 0.22 -23.02
N GLN A 39 -12.02 0.27 -21.71
CA GLN A 39 -12.58 -0.79 -20.84
C GLN A 39 -11.68 -1.90 -20.28
N THR A 40 -10.38 -1.67 -20.09
CA THR A 40 -9.55 -2.19 -18.96
C THR A 40 -8.09 -2.07 -19.35
N ILE A 41 -7.24 -1.72 -18.39
CA ILE A 41 -5.80 -1.91 -18.53
C ILE A 41 -5.63 -3.41 -18.85
N PRO A 42 -5.06 -3.81 -20.01
CA PRO A 42 -4.70 -5.21 -20.25
C PRO A 42 -3.98 -5.71 -19.01
N ALA A 43 -4.41 -6.83 -18.44
CA ALA A 43 -3.95 -7.40 -17.17
C ALA A 43 -4.58 -6.96 -15.83
N LEU A 44 -5.31 -5.84 -15.74
CA LEU A 44 -5.97 -5.49 -14.46
C LEU A 44 -6.96 -6.58 -14.01
N HIS A 45 -7.59 -7.27 -14.97
CA HIS A 45 -8.44 -8.43 -14.69
C HIS A 45 -7.68 -9.54 -13.97
N ALA A 46 -6.48 -9.89 -14.45
CA ALA A 46 -5.69 -10.95 -13.84
C ALA A 46 -5.17 -10.57 -12.46
N TYR A 47 -4.87 -9.29 -12.25
CA TYR A 47 -4.57 -8.76 -10.93
C TYR A 47 -5.74 -8.91 -9.95
N LEU A 48 -6.98 -8.86 -10.43
CA LEU A 48 -8.18 -9.02 -9.60
C LEU A 48 -8.62 -10.49 -9.45
N ASP A 49 -8.03 -11.43 -10.18
CA ASP A 49 -8.44 -12.84 -10.17
C ASP A 49 -8.54 -13.42 -8.77
N ASP A 50 -7.49 -13.35 -7.94
CA ASP A 50 -7.57 -14.01 -6.63
C ASP A 50 -8.56 -13.30 -5.67
N TYR A 51 -8.93 -12.03 -5.96
CA TYR A 51 -9.98 -11.35 -5.19
C TYR A 51 -11.35 -11.90 -5.60
N VAL A 52 -11.57 -12.05 -6.90
CA VAL A 52 -12.77 -12.71 -7.43
C VAL A 52 -12.83 -14.16 -6.94
N ASP A 53 -11.75 -14.93 -6.99
CA ASP A 53 -11.69 -16.29 -6.46
C ASP A 53 -11.99 -16.36 -4.97
N GLY A 54 -11.47 -15.41 -4.19
CA GLY A 54 -11.79 -15.29 -2.77
C GLY A 54 -13.28 -15.06 -2.54
N LEU A 55 -13.91 -14.16 -3.30
CA LEU A 55 -15.35 -13.92 -3.24
C LEU A 55 -16.16 -15.14 -3.68
N GLU A 56 -15.75 -15.82 -4.76
CA GLU A 56 -16.40 -17.04 -5.24
C GLU A 56 -16.28 -18.18 -4.23
N ARG A 57 -15.11 -18.33 -3.60
CA ARG A 57 -14.92 -19.30 -2.53
C ARG A 57 -15.75 -18.97 -1.31
N ALA A 58 -15.83 -17.70 -0.92
CA ALA A 58 -16.68 -17.26 0.18
C ALA A 58 -18.15 -17.59 -0.13
N ARG A 59 -18.63 -17.29 -1.34
CA ARG A 59 -19.99 -17.65 -1.80
C ARG A 59 -20.25 -19.15 -1.70
N ALA A 60 -19.29 -19.96 -2.11
CA ALA A 60 -19.38 -21.43 -2.01
C ALA A 60 -19.48 -21.90 -0.56
N LEU A 61 -18.68 -21.32 0.33
CA LEU A 61 -18.70 -21.67 1.76
C LEU A 61 -20.02 -21.28 2.44
N ILE A 62 -20.69 -20.21 1.99
CA ILE A 62 -21.97 -19.77 2.55
C ILE A 62 -23.20 -20.27 1.77
N GLY A 63 -23.01 -21.06 0.71
CA GLY A 63 -24.09 -21.64 -0.10
C GLY A 63 -24.95 -20.60 -0.83
N VAL A 64 -24.31 -19.57 -1.41
CA VAL A 64 -25.01 -18.49 -2.15
C VAL A 64 -24.52 -18.30 -3.58
N GLU A 65 -23.90 -19.32 -4.18
CA GLU A 65 -23.34 -19.28 -5.54
C GLU A 65 -24.38 -18.88 -6.61
N ASP A 66 -25.64 -19.28 -6.40
CA ASP A 66 -26.76 -19.00 -7.31
C ASP A 66 -27.48 -17.68 -6.99
N ARG A 67 -27.11 -16.99 -5.90
CA ARG A 67 -27.73 -15.72 -5.52
C ARG A 67 -27.11 -14.56 -6.28
N ARG A 68 -27.96 -13.62 -6.72
CA ARG A 68 -27.50 -12.32 -7.26
C ARG A 68 -27.04 -11.43 -6.12
N THR A 69 -25.76 -11.47 -5.79
CA THR A 69 -25.15 -10.55 -4.83
C THR A 69 -24.41 -9.43 -5.58
N VAL A 70 -24.53 -8.19 -5.08
CA VAL A 70 -23.71 -7.08 -5.58
C VAL A 70 -22.37 -7.16 -4.87
N ASP A 71 -21.30 -7.37 -5.64
CA ASP A 71 -19.94 -7.25 -5.13
C ASP A 71 -19.63 -5.78 -4.93
N SER A 72 -19.79 -5.30 -3.71
CA SER A 72 -19.29 -3.99 -3.33
C SER A 72 -17.81 -4.13 -3.04
N LEU A 73 -16.98 -3.43 -3.81
CA LEU A 73 -15.56 -3.29 -3.54
C LEU A 73 -15.37 -2.28 -2.39
N GLN A 74 -15.97 -2.58 -1.24
CA GLN A 74 -15.66 -1.87 0.00
C GLN A 74 -14.29 -2.37 0.43
N CYS A 75 -13.25 -1.63 0.06
CA CYS A 75 -11.96 -1.73 0.71
C CYS A 75 -12.14 -1.28 2.16
N LEU A 76 -12.66 -2.16 3.01
CA LEU A 76 -12.63 -1.94 4.45
C LEU A 76 -11.17 -1.73 4.83
N PRO A 77 -10.87 -0.75 5.70
CA PRO A 77 -9.54 -0.63 6.26
C PRO A 77 -9.20 -1.97 6.92
N LEU A 78 -7.96 -2.45 6.74
CA LEU A 78 -7.50 -3.75 7.28
C LEU A 78 -7.67 -3.87 8.81
N SER A 79 -7.95 -2.76 9.48
CA SER A 79 -8.21 -2.62 10.90
C SER A 79 -8.98 -1.31 11.17
N PRO A 80 -9.82 -1.23 12.22
CA PRO A 80 -10.37 0.05 12.69
C PRO A 80 -9.27 1.11 12.95
N PHE A 81 -8.08 0.68 13.34
CA PHE A 81 -6.92 1.55 13.56
C PHE A 81 -6.27 2.08 12.28
N ALA A 82 -6.70 1.59 11.12
CA ALA A 82 -6.23 2.03 9.81
C ALA A 82 -7.22 2.94 9.07
N GLU A 83 -8.35 3.29 9.70
CA GLU A 83 -9.24 4.34 9.18
C GLU A 83 -8.49 5.66 9.03
N ARG A 84 -8.66 6.29 7.86
CA ARG A 84 -8.08 7.59 7.58
C ARG A 84 -9.18 8.62 7.51
N GLN A 85 -9.46 9.25 8.64
CA GLN A 85 -10.26 10.47 8.62
C GLN A 85 -9.44 11.62 8.06
N ALA A 86 -10.13 12.55 7.39
CA ALA A 86 -9.49 13.78 6.96
C ALA A 86 -9.04 14.63 8.17
N PRO A 87 -7.90 15.35 8.05
CA PRO A 87 -7.43 16.23 9.11
C PRO A 87 -8.42 17.37 9.34
N HIS A 88 -8.53 17.84 10.59
CA HIS A 88 -9.24 19.08 10.90
C HIS A 88 -8.58 20.26 10.18
N VAL A 89 -9.37 21.22 9.73
CA VAL A 89 -8.90 22.42 9.03
C VAL A 89 -9.55 23.63 9.66
N SER A 90 -8.74 24.66 9.95
CA SER A 90 -9.28 25.94 10.40
C SER A 90 -10.10 26.60 9.30
N GLU A 91 -11.09 27.40 9.69
CA GLU A 91 -11.96 28.12 8.76
C GLU A 91 -11.10 28.92 7.75
N ASN A 92 -11.39 28.76 6.45
CA ASN A 92 -10.64 29.35 5.32
C ASN A 92 -9.22 28.82 5.05
N SER A 93 -8.70 27.85 5.83
CA SER A 93 -7.35 27.28 5.60
C SER A 93 -7.35 26.07 4.67
N ASP A 94 -8.51 25.69 4.13
CA ASP A 94 -8.61 24.57 3.21
C ASP A 94 -8.02 24.93 1.83
N PRO A 95 -6.89 24.32 1.42
CA PRO A 95 -6.19 24.69 0.19
C PRO A 95 -6.92 24.28 -1.10
N THR A 96 -8.07 23.62 -0.97
CA THR A 96 -8.89 23.17 -2.09
C THR A 96 -10.10 24.06 -2.37
N VAL A 97 -10.54 24.87 -1.40
CA VAL A 97 -11.66 25.82 -1.55
C VAL A 97 -11.46 26.80 -2.72
N PRO A 98 -10.27 27.41 -2.95
CA PRO A 98 -10.08 28.36 -4.06
C PRO A 98 -10.19 27.73 -5.46
N LYS A 99 -10.15 26.39 -5.56
CA LYS A 99 -9.91 25.70 -6.84
C LYS A 99 -11.15 25.03 -7.44
N ARG A 100 -12.33 25.16 -6.80
CA ARG A 100 -13.67 24.82 -7.34
C ARG A 100 -13.80 23.45 -8.03
N PHE A 101 -13.07 22.44 -7.58
CA PHE A 101 -13.21 21.07 -8.09
C PHE A 101 -14.17 20.20 -7.26
N ARG A 102 -14.95 20.82 -6.37
CA ARG A 102 -15.94 20.17 -5.50
C ARG A 102 -17.35 20.40 -6.04
N ASN A 103 -18.26 19.49 -5.73
CA ASN A 103 -19.68 19.85 -5.66
C ASN A 103 -19.83 20.87 -4.52
N PRO A 104 -20.56 21.99 -4.69
CA PRO A 104 -20.69 23.01 -3.64
C PRO A 104 -21.19 22.47 -2.30
N ASP A 105 -21.97 21.39 -2.32
CA ASP A 105 -22.50 20.71 -1.12
C ASP A 105 -21.41 19.91 -0.35
N ASP A 106 -20.29 19.59 -0.99
CA ASP A 106 -19.10 18.95 -0.37
C ASP A 106 -18.10 19.99 0.16
N ALA A 107 -18.39 21.29 -0.02
CA ALA A 107 -17.47 22.36 0.35
C ALA A 107 -17.53 22.63 1.85
N VAL A 108 -16.53 22.10 2.58
CA VAL A 108 -16.39 22.28 4.04
C VAL A 108 -17.68 21.80 4.73
N GLY A 109 -17.96 20.50 4.58
CA GLY A 109 -19.00 19.85 5.38
C GLY A 109 -18.85 20.28 6.84
N ALA A 110 -19.98 20.55 7.50
CA ALA A 110 -20.20 21.30 8.74
C ALA A 110 -19.33 20.97 9.98
N GLU A 111 -18.31 20.10 9.84
CA GLU A 111 -17.42 19.58 10.88
C GLU A 111 -15.99 20.17 10.87
N GLY A 112 -15.63 20.98 9.87
CA GLY A 112 -14.30 21.62 9.81
C GLY A 112 -13.15 20.64 9.51
N ARG A 113 -13.32 19.74 8.52
CA ARG A 113 -12.28 18.80 8.05
C ARG A 113 -11.89 19.04 6.59
N ALA A 114 -10.66 18.72 6.21
CA ALA A 114 -10.15 18.85 4.84
C ALA A 114 -10.88 17.89 3.91
N PHE A 115 -11.06 18.24 2.63
CA PHE A 115 -11.38 17.21 1.64
C PHE A 115 -10.14 16.41 1.26
N GLN A 116 -10.23 15.09 1.41
CA GLN A 116 -9.29 14.13 0.84
C GLN A 116 -10.10 13.06 0.11
N VAL A 117 -9.81 12.87 -1.19
CA VAL A 117 -10.55 11.94 -2.08
C VAL A 117 -10.51 10.50 -1.54
N ASP A 118 -9.48 10.17 -0.78
CA ASP A 118 -9.20 8.86 -0.20
C ASP A 118 -9.44 8.79 1.33
N ALA A 119 -10.04 9.82 1.93
CA ALA A 119 -10.41 9.78 3.34
C ALA A 119 -11.78 9.14 3.54
N THR A 120 -11.92 8.42 4.66
CA THR A 120 -13.21 7.96 5.15
C THR A 120 -14.05 9.17 5.56
N CYS A 121 -15.25 9.30 4.99
CA CYS A 121 -16.20 10.33 5.42
C CYS A 121 -16.60 10.07 6.88
N ALA A 122 -16.58 11.10 7.72
CA ALA A 122 -16.82 10.97 9.16
C ALA A 122 -18.20 10.38 9.47
N ASP A 123 -19.22 10.71 8.67
CA ASP A 123 -20.59 10.21 8.80
C ASP A 123 -20.73 8.70 8.58
N VAL A 124 -19.77 8.09 7.88
CA VAL A 124 -19.72 6.65 7.59
C VAL A 124 -18.49 5.98 8.20
N ALA A 125 -17.66 6.73 8.93
CA ALA A 125 -16.52 6.20 9.64
C ALA A 125 -17.02 5.33 10.79
N ILE A 126 -16.45 4.14 10.91
CA ILE A 126 -16.84 3.22 11.98
C ILE A 126 -16.34 3.78 13.32
N LEU A 127 -15.17 4.44 13.31
CA LEU A 127 -14.66 5.18 14.45
C LEU A 127 -14.89 6.69 14.30
N ARG A 128 -15.24 7.34 15.41
CA ARG A 128 -15.35 8.81 15.49
C ARG A 128 -13.99 9.52 15.42
N GLU A 129 -12.93 8.88 15.89
CA GLU A 129 -11.55 9.35 15.79
C GLU A 129 -10.58 8.18 15.54
N PRO A 130 -9.56 8.34 14.66
CA PRO A 130 -8.56 7.30 14.43
C PRO A 130 -7.60 7.18 15.62
N LEU A 131 -7.03 5.98 15.82
CA LEU A 131 -6.01 5.71 16.87
C LEU A 131 -4.84 6.70 16.83
N VAL A 132 -4.48 7.14 15.62
CA VAL A 132 -3.49 8.20 15.41
C VAL A 132 -4.16 9.28 14.57
N SER A 133 -4.47 10.42 15.21
CA SER A 133 -5.03 11.58 14.54
C SER A 133 -4.04 12.16 13.52
N CYS A 134 -4.55 12.56 12.36
CA CYS A 134 -3.78 13.38 11.43
C CYS A 134 -3.63 14.78 12.05
N ALA A 135 -2.45 15.40 11.94
CA ALA A 135 -2.28 16.75 12.48
C ALA A 135 -3.21 17.72 11.73
N ALA A 136 -3.90 18.57 12.49
CA ALA A 136 -4.80 19.57 11.95
C ALA A 136 -4.05 20.59 11.07
N ILE A 137 -4.70 21.05 10.00
CA ILE A 137 -4.26 22.19 9.21
C ILE A 137 -4.79 23.43 9.89
N THR A 138 -3.99 23.99 10.78
CA THR A 138 -4.32 25.23 11.49
C THR A 138 -3.93 26.47 10.69
N SER A 139 -2.97 26.33 9.77
CA SER A 139 -2.48 27.36 8.84
C SER A 139 -2.23 26.76 7.45
N PRO A 140 -2.39 27.54 6.34
CA PRO A 140 -1.97 27.11 5.00
C PRO A 140 -0.49 26.70 4.89
N GLN A 141 0.33 27.07 5.86
CA GLN A 141 1.75 26.70 5.96
C GLN A 141 1.97 25.31 6.56
N ASP A 142 0.95 24.69 7.18
CA ASP A 142 1.08 23.38 7.80
C ASP A 142 1.25 22.27 6.75
N CYS A 143 2.29 21.45 6.95
CA CYS A 143 2.57 20.35 6.02
C CYS A 143 1.81 19.08 6.40
N ILE A 144 0.71 18.84 5.71
CA ILE A 144 -0.01 17.57 5.83
C ILE A 144 0.79 16.36 5.36
N PHE A 145 1.85 16.58 4.58
CA PHE A 145 2.66 15.51 4.00
C PHE A 145 3.83 15.08 4.89
N GLY A 146 4.28 15.94 5.82
CA GLY A 146 5.41 15.67 6.73
C GLY A 146 5.04 14.90 8.00
N GLN A 147 3.94 14.15 7.98
CA GLN A 147 3.38 13.50 9.17
C GLN A 147 3.85 12.04 9.27
N ALA A 148 4.04 11.54 10.50
CA ALA A 148 4.33 10.13 10.74
C ALA A 148 3.09 9.23 10.60
N GLN A 149 1.88 9.80 10.72
CA GLN A 149 0.61 9.08 10.73
C GLN A 149 0.46 8.11 9.53
N PRO A 150 0.71 8.51 8.26
CA PRO A 150 0.53 7.60 7.13
C PRO A 150 1.44 6.36 7.19
N PHE A 151 2.64 6.53 7.75
CA PHE A 151 3.59 5.44 7.94
C PHE A 151 3.14 4.51 9.08
N LEU A 152 2.67 5.07 10.19
CA LEU A 152 2.10 4.31 11.31
C LEU A 152 0.86 3.50 10.87
N THR A 153 -0.02 4.06 10.04
CA THR A 153 -1.15 3.33 9.47
C THR A 153 -0.69 2.11 8.67
N SER A 154 0.32 2.26 7.81
CA SER A 154 0.86 1.13 7.06
C SER A 154 1.49 0.07 7.97
N MET A 155 2.18 0.50 9.04
CA MET A 155 2.80 -0.37 10.02
C MET A 155 1.76 -1.20 10.76
N ILE A 156 0.67 -0.57 11.22
CA ILE A 156 -0.46 -1.25 11.86
C ILE A 156 -1.13 -2.20 10.88
N GLY A 157 -1.32 -1.80 9.62
CA GLY A 157 -1.87 -2.67 8.57
C GLY A 157 -1.01 -3.92 8.32
N ALA A 158 0.31 -3.77 8.25
CA ALA A 158 1.24 -4.89 8.13
C ALA A 158 1.23 -5.79 9.38
N ALA A 159 1.17 -5.21 10.58
CA ALA A 159 1.05 -5.95 11.83
C ALA A 159 -0.27 -6.74 11.91
N ALA A 160 -1.39 -6.14 11.49
CA ALA A 160 -2.67 -6.83 11.43
C ALA A 160 -2.63 -8.01 10.45
N ALA A 161 -2.01 -7.83 9.28
CA ALA A 161 -1.81 -8.89 8.29
C ALA A 161 -0.95 -10.04 8.87
N LEU A 162 0.13 -9.72 9.60
CA LEU A 162 0.96 -10.70 10.30
C LEU A 162 0.18 -11.47 11.37
N ALA A 163 -0.65 -10.79 12.17
CA ALA A 163 -1.48 -11.42 13.19
C ALA A 163 -2.50 -12.39 12.58
N ARG A 164 -3.10 -12.03 11.44
CA ARG A 164 -4.01 -12.92 10.70
C ARG A 164 -3.28 -14.10 10.09
N LEU A 165 -2.11 -13.87 9.51
CA LEU A 165 -1.26 -14.92 8.98
C LEU A 165 -0.85 -15.92 10.06
N ALA A 166 -0.46 -15.44 11.24
CA ALA A 166 -0.15 -16.27 12.41
C ALA A 166 -1.32 -17.19 12.78
N ARG A 167 -2.54 -16.63 12.86
CA ARG A 167 -3.75 -17.43 13.14
C ARG A 167 -4.00 -18.48 12.05
N SER A 168 -3.85 -18.11 10.78
CA SER A 168 -4.02 -19.05 9.66
C SER A 168 -3.05 -20.22 9.73
N LEU A 169 -1.79 -19.98 10.12
CA LEU A 169 -0.80 -21.05 10.29
C LEU A 169 -1.26 -22.08 11.33
N THR A 170 -1.71 -21.63 12.51
CA THR A 170 -2.15 -22.55 13.55
C THR A 170 -3.38 -23.35 13.14
N LEU A 171 -4.32 -22.73 12.43
CA LEU A 171 -5.51 -23.43 11.91
C LEU A 171 -5.14 -24.49 10.86
N ILE A 172 -4.13 -24.25 10.03
CA ILE A 172 -3.62 -25.23 9.06
C ILE A 172 -2.90 -26.37 9.79
N GLN A 173 -2.06 -26.07 10.77
CA GLN A 173 -1.30 -27.07 11.50
C GLN A 173 -2.19 -27.93 12.41
N CYS A 174 -3.30 -27.37 12.92
CA CYS A 174 -4.20 -28.01 13.87
C CYS A 174 -5.67 -27.95 13.41
N PRO A 175 -6.05 -28.59 12.28
CA PRO A 175 -7.36 -28.42 11.66
C PRO A 175 -8.53 -28.94 12.53
N ASN A 176 -8.25 -29.88 13.44
CA ASN A 176 -9.25 -30.50 14.31
C ASN A 176 -9.30 -29.89 15.73
N ARG A 177 -8.45 -28.90 16.03
CA ARG A 177 -8.43 -28.27 17.35
C ARG A 177 -9.52 -27.20 17.40
N SER A 178 -10.36 -27.23 18.44
CA SER A 178 -11.37 -26.18 18.63
C SER A 178 -10.69 -24.82 18.81
N ASN A 179 -11.31 -23.76 18.26
CA ASN A 179 -10.79 -22.40 18.37
C ASN A 179 -10.61 -21.95 19.82
N ASP A 180 -11.40 -22.50 20.75
CA ASP A 180 -11.42 -22.17 22.17
C ASP A 180 -10.12 -22.54 22.92
N GLY A 181 -9.30 -23.42 22.34
CA GLY A 181 -8.04 -23.85 22.93
C GLY A 181 -6.78 -23.17 22.40
N ILE A 182 -6.87 -22.35 21.34
CA ILE A 182 -5.71 -21.74 20.67
C ILE A 182 -5.55 -20.30 21.13
N THR A 183 -4.44 -20.01 21.80
CA THR A 183 -4.14 -18.64 22.27
C THR A 183 -3.44 -17.81 21.18
N PRO A 184 -3.68 -16.50 21.11
CA PRO A 184 -2.94 -15.59 20.23
C PRO A 184 -1.42 -15.64 20.40
N GLU A 185 -0.93 -15.95 21.61
CA GLU A 185 0.49 -16.16 21.90
C GLU A 185 1.04 -17.38 21.19
N GLU A 186 0.30 -18.50 21.15
CA GLU A 186 0.65 -19.69 20.38
C GLU A 186 0.74 -19.37 18.88
N ASP A 187 -0.24 -18.62 18.36
CA ASP A 187 -0.25 -18.19 16.94
C ASP A 187 1.02 -17.42 16.58
N VAL A 188 1.36 -16.40 17.38
CA VAL A 188 2.53 -15.54 17.14
C VAL A 188 3.85 -16.31 17.37
N HIS A 189 3.87 -17.26 18.31
CA HIS A 189 5.04 -18.11 18.54
C HIS A 189 5.30 -19.05 17.35
N LEU A 190 4.26 -19.66 16.79
CA LEU A 190 4.36 -20.52 15.61
C LEU A 190 4.90 -19.74 14.41
N LEU A 191 4.38 -18.53 14.17
CA LEU A 191 4.88 -17.65 13.10
C LEU A 191 6.37 -17.33 13.28
N TYR A 192 6.81 -17.03 14.50
CA TYR A 192 8.21 -16.74 14.79
C TYR A 192 9.12 -17.96 14.57
N GLY A 193 8.66 -19.16 14.96
CA GLY A 193 9.36 -20.42 14.69
C GLY A 193 9.55 -20.65 13.20
N LEU A 194 8.48 -20.48 12.41
CA LEU A 194 8.52 -20.64 10.96
C LEU A 194 9.45 -19.62 10.28
N LEU A 195 9.46 -18.37 10.75
CA LEU A 195 10.42 -17.35 10.29
C LEU A 195 11.86 -17.75 10.63
N LYS A 196 12.12 -18.24 11.85
CA LYS A 196 13.47 -18.69 12.25
C LYS A 196 13.97 -19.79 11.32
N ASP A 197 13.12 -20.78 11.02
CA ASP A 197 13.48 -21.89 10.14
C ASP A 197 13.66 -21.44 8.68
N TYR A 198 12.89 -20.46 8.21
CA TYR A 198 13.06 -19.86 6.89
C TYR A 198 14.44 -19.22 6.66
N TYR A 199 15.03 -18.61 7.69
CA TYR A 199 16.37 -18.02 7.62
C TYR A 199 17.49 -18.96 8.10
N SER A 200 17.15 -20.13 8.67
CA SER A 200 18.11 -21.06 9.25
C SER A 200 19.00 -21.73 8.19
N GLU A 201 20.24 -22.01 8.55
CA GLU A 201 21.11 -22.90 7.78
C GLU A 201 20.94 -24.37 8.21
N GLU A 202 20.48 -24.58 9.44
CA GLU A 202 20.30 -25.87 10.09
C GLU A 202 18.95 -26.50 9.70
N ALA A 203 18.80 -27.79 10.00
CA ALA A 203 17.52 -28.47 9.85
C ALA A 203 16.43 -27.78 10.72
N PRO A 204 15.15 -27.84 10.32
CA PRO A 204 14.06 -27.20 11.06
C PRO A 204 14.10 -27.64 12.53
N VAL A 205 14.05 -26.69 13.45
CA VAL A 205 14.09 -26.96 14.89
C VAL A 205 12.69 -27.32 15.41
N THR A 206 11.65 -26.93 14.67
CA THR A 206 10.26 -27.12 15.04
C THR A 206 9.57 -28.03 14.04
N ASP A 207 8.69 -28.92 14.52
CA ASP A 207 7.79 -29.66 13.64
C ASP A 207 6.78 -28.68 13.04
N HIS A 208 6.99 -28.37 11.75
CA HIS A 208 6.13 -27.52 10.94
C HIS A 208 5.35 -28.34 9.91
N SER A 209 5.04 -29.61 10.21
CA SER A 209 4.24 -30.48 9.34
C SER A 209 2.99 -29.77 8.80
N GLY A 210 2.81 -29.81 7.48
CA GLY A 210 1.72 -29.16 6.76
C GLY A 210 1.85 -27.65 6.54
N LEU A 211 2.93 -27.00 7.01
CA LEU A 211 3.17 -25.56 6.79
C LEU A 211 4.18 -25.32 5.68
N SER A 212 3.81 -24.43 4.75
CA SER A 212 4.68 -23.99 3.65
C SER A 212 5.60 -22.84 4.08
N HIS A 213 6.85 -22.86 3.60
CA HIS A 213 7.78 -21.73 3.68
C HIS A 213 7.28 -20.49 2.93
N TYR A 214 6.27 -20.61 2.06
CA TYR A 214 5.65 -19.47 1.40
C TYR A 214 5.06 -18.49 2.42
N TYR A 215 4.42 -18.99 3.48
CA TYR A 215 3.90 -18.14 4.55
C TYR A 215 5.02 -17.39 5.28
N ALA A 216 6.17 -18.04 5.49
CA ALA A 216 7.35 -17.40 6.06
C ALA A 216 7.88 -16.27 5.16
N SER A 217 7.90 -16.48 3.84
CA SER A 217 8.32 -15.47 2.87
C SER A 217 7.38 -14.26 2.85
N VAL A 218 6.06 -14.47 2.96
CA VAL A 218 5.06 -13.40 3.07
C VAL A 218 5.27 -12.62 4.38
N ALA A 219 5.45 -13.33 5.49
CA ALA A 219 5.70 -12.72 6.79
C ALA A 219 7.00 -11.90 6.81
N ALA A 220 8.05 -12.40 6.17
CA ALA A 220 9.33 -11.70 6.03
C ALA A 220 9.15 -10.36 5.30
N VAL A 221 8.40 -10.33 4.20
CA VAL A 221 8.09 -9.08 3.48
C VAL A 221 7.27 -8.12 4.33
N LEU A 222 6.21 -8.59 5.00
CA LEU A 222 5.37 -7.74 5.85
C LEU A 222 6.17 -7.14 7.02
N LEU A 223 7.00 -7.95 7.68
CA LEU A 223 7.89 -7.48 8.74
C LEU A 223 8.94 -6.49 8.20
N ASN A 224 9.43 -6.69 6.97
CA ASN A 224 10.36 -5.78 6.32
C ASN A 224 9.70 -4.49 5.82
N SER A 225 8.38 -4.48 5.63
CA SER A 225 7.60 -3.24 5.41
C SER A 225 7.40 -2.43 6.70
N ILE A 226 7.46 -3.08 7.88
CA ILE A 226 7.50 -2.42 9.19
C ILE A 226 8.90 -1.86 9.44
N PHE A 227 9.94 -2.70 9.32
CA PHE A 227 11.35 -2.32 9.50
C PHE A 227 12.07 -2.31 8.15
N THR A 228 11.99 -1.16 7.48
CA THR A 228 12.47 -0.99 6.10
C THR A 228 13.98 -1.09 6.00
N SER A 229 14.52 -1.70 4.94
CA SER A 229 15.98 -1.69 4.67
C SER A 229 16.45 -0.35 4.11
N GLY A 230 15.59 0.36 3.37
CA GLY A 230 15.86 1.66 2.75
C GLY A 230 14.97 2.76 3.33
N HIS A 231 15.60 3.83 3.83
CA HIS A 231 14.89 4.97 4.40
C HIS A 231 14.95 6.22 3.51
N ARG A 232 15.89 6.33 2.58
CA ARG A 232 15.98 7.54 1.73
C ARG A 232 15.03 7.43 0.56
N MET A 233 14.63 8.59 0.05
CA MET A 233 13.86 8.68 -1.19
C MET A 233 14.55 7.88 -2.31
N ALA A 234 13.76 7.09 -3.06
CA ALA A 234 14.19 6.15 -4.09
C ALA A 234 14.96 4.90 -3.62
N ASP A 235 15.26 4.74 -2.33
CA ASP A 235 15.77 3.47 -1.81
C ASP A 235 14.65 2.41 -1.86
N VAL A 236 15.03 1.16 -2.17
CA VAL A 236 14.13 0.02 -2.05
C VAL A 236 13.92 -0.38 -0.59
N VAL A 237 12.68 -0.69 -0.25
CA VAL A 237 12.23 -0.90 1.14
C VAL A 237 12.46 -2.32 1.63
N ILE A 238 12.24 -3.30 0.77
CA ILE A 238 12.38 -4.72 1.10
C ILE A 238 13.77 -5.15 0.67
N VAL A 239 14.50 -5.84 1.55
CA VAL A 239 15.83 -6.35 1.24
C VAL A 239 15.74 -7.41 0.15
N ASP A 240 16.68 -7.40 -0.80
CA ASP A 240 16.61 -8.21 -2.04
C ASP A 240 16.23 -9.69 -1.82
N GLY A 241 16.80 -10.35 -0.80
CA GLY A 241 16.47 -11.75 -0.48
C GLY A 241 14.97 -11.92 -0.16
N ASN A 242 14.43 -11.07 0.71
CA ASN A 242 13.02 -11.11 1.09
C ASN A 242 12.10 -10.69 -0.07
N ALA A 243 12.55 -9.76 -0.92
CA ALA A 243 11.76 -9.28 -2.06
C ALA A 243 11.57 -10.37 -3.13
N LYS A 244 12.56 -11.24 -3.32
CA LYS A 244 12.54 -12.33 -4.32
C LYS A 244 12.02 -13.65 -3.77
N GLY A 245 12.12 -13.84 -2.45
CA GLY A 245 11.71 -15.06 -1.75
C GLY A 245 10.30 -15.56 -2.09
N PRO A 246 9.24 -14.72 -2.08
CA PRO A 246 7.87 -15.18 -2.34
C PRO A 246 7.69 -15.83 -3.71
N ALA A 247 8.15 -15.18 -4.78
CA ALA A 247 7.98 -15.67 -6.14
C ALA A 247 8.80 -16.95 -6.40
N ALA A 248 10.03 -16.99 -5.88
CA ALA A 248 10.88 -18.18 -5.93
C ALA A 248 10.27 -19.35 -5.13
N CYS A 249 9.72 -19.08 -3.94
CA CYS A 249 9.07 -20.10 -3.12
C CYS A 249 7.83 -20.68 -3.81
N ALA A 250 6.99 -19.84 -4.39
CA ALA A 250 5.82 -20.29 -5.14
C ALA A 250 6.22 -21.13 -6.37
N ALA A 251 7.28 -20.74 -7.09
CA ALA A 251 7.82 -21.53 -8.20
C ALA A 251 8.33 -22.91 -7.71
N ARG A 252 9.03 -22.96 -6.57
CA ARG A 252 9.49 -24.21 -5.97
C ARG A 252 8.32 -25.12 -5.55
N MET A 253 7.27 -24.56 -4.97
CA MET A 253 6.05 -25.30 -4.61
C MET A 253 5.37 -25.92 -5.83
N ARG A 254 5.22 -25.17 -6.93
CA ARG A 254 4.67 -25.73 -8.19
C ARG A 254 5.53 -26.86 -8.76
N ALA A 255 6.86 -26.73 -8.66
CA ALA A 255 7.77 -27.78 -9.10
C ALA A 255 7.66 -29.05 -8.24
N GLN A 256 7.50 -28.91 -6.91
CA GLN A 256 7.23 -30.02 -5.99
C GLN A 256 5.91 -30.70 -6.33
N GLU A 257 4.84 -29.94 -6.51
CA GLU A 257 3.52 -30.47 -6.90
C GLU A 257 3.57 -31.23 -8.22
N THR A 258 4.27 -30.69 -9.23
CA THR A 258 4.48 -31.35 -10.53
C THR A 258 5.27 -32.67 -10.39
N ALA A 259 6.18 -32.75 -9.41
CA ALA A 259 6.95 -33.94 -9.10
C ALA A 259 6.18 -34.94 -8.19
N GLY A 260 4.95 -34.61 -7.77
CA GLY A 260 4.18 -35.43 -6.82
C GLY A 260 4.67 -35.33 -5.37
N GLU A 261 5.49 -34.33 -5.06
CA GLU A 261 5.96 -34.01 -3.70
C GLU A 261 4.99 -33.04 -3.01
N GLU A 262 5.05 -32.98 -1.68
CA GLU A 262 4.28 -31.99 -0.92
C GLU A 262 4.79 -30.56 -1.23
N PRO A 263 3.91 -29.60 -1.58
CA PRO A 263 4.30 -28.25 -2.01
C PRO A 263 4.67 -27.36 -0.81
N VAL A 264 5.73 -27.72 -0.08
CA VAL A 264 6.18 -27.01 1.12
C VAL A 264 7.07 -25.79 0.83
N GLY A 265 7.59 -25.67 -0.40
CA GLY A 265 8.58 -24.65 -0.77
C GLY A 265 9.98 -24.99 -0.27
N ALA A 266 10.77 -23.97 0.07
CA ALA A 266 12.12 -24.12 0.61
C ALA A 266 12.53 -22.92 1.48
N PRO A 267 13.53 -23.05 2.37
CA PRO A 267 14.08 -21.92 3.13
C PRO A 267 14.79 -20.92 2.21
N LEU A 268 14.98 -19.68 2.68
CA LEU A 268 15.48 -18.57 1.85
C LEU A 268 16.80 -18.90 1.13
N LYS A 269 17.73 -19.58 1.81
CA LYS A 269 19.04 -19.95 1.26
C LYS A 269 18.97 -20.75 -0.05
N ASP A 270 17.91 -21.53 -0.23
CA ASP A 270 17.71 -22.41 -1.38
C ASP A 270 16.86 -21.74 -2.47
N LEU A 271 16.29 -20.56 -2.20
CA LEU A 271 15.39 -19.83 -3.08
C LEU A 271 16.09 -18.68 -3.84
N VAL A 272 17.15 -18.11 -3.28
CA VAL A 272 17.80 -16.90 -3.79
C VAL A 272 19.32 -17.08 -3.89
N ARG A 273 20.01 -16.12 -4.52
CA ARG A 273 21.47 -16.17 -4.66
C ARG A 273 22.17 -15.98 -3.30
N PRO A 274 23.41 -16.47 -3.12
CA PRO A 274 24.14 -16.35 -1.85
C PRO A 274 24.24 -14.91 -1.33
N GLU A 275 24.47 -13.92 -2.20
CA GLU A 275 24.54 -12.50 -1.82
C GLU A 275 23.17 -11.91 -1.42
N GLU A 276 22.08 -12.48 -1.91
CA GLU A 276 20.71 -12.08 -1.58
C GLU A 276 20.28 -12.71 -0.25
N TYR A 277 20.64 -13.99 -0.05
CA TYR A 277 20.47 -14.68 1.22
C TYR A 277 21.25 -14.00 2.34
N ALA A 278 22.54 -13.68 2.11
CA ALA A 278 23.37 -12.99 3.10
C ALA A 278 22.75 -11.65 3.55
N ARG A 279 22.18 -10.89 2.61
CA ARG A 279 21.47 -9.64 2.92
C ARG A 279 20.16 -9.86 3.67
N GLY A 280 19.36 -10.87 3.28
CA GLY A 280 18.16 -11.27 4.03
C GLY A 280 18.46 -11.73 5.45
N LYS A 281 19.48 -12.58 5.61
CA LYS A 281 19.96 -13.07 6.91
C LYS A 281 20.48 -11.94 7.80
N ALA A 282 21.25 -11.00 7.24
CA ALA A 282 21.73 -9.84 7.97
C ALA A 282 20.58 -8.93 8.45
N TRP A 283 19.55 -8.76 7.63
CA TRP A 283 18.34 -8.03 8.02
C TRP A 283 17.53 -8.76 9.11
N TRP A 284 17.43 -10.09 9.05
CA TRP A 284 16.75 -10.90 10.07
C TRP A 284 17.51 -11.00 11.40
N ALA A 285 18.85 -10.90 11.37
CA ALA A 285 19.72 -11.15 12.52
C ALA A 285 19.33 -10.44 13.84
N PRO A 286 18.83 -9.19 13.85
CA PRO A 286 18.34 -8.55 15.07
C PRO A 286 17.24 -9.36 15.78
N PHE A 287 16.30 -9.92 15.02
CA PHE A 287 15.23 -10.75 15.55
C PHE A 287 15.71 -12.10 16.07
N ALA A 288 16.89 -12.58 15.65
CA ALA A 288 17.45 -13.85 16.10
C ALA A 288 18.30 -13.74 17.39
N ARG A 289 18.43 -12.56 17.98
CA ARG A 289 19.25 -12.35 19.19
C ARG A 289 18.71 -13.19 20.38
N PRO A 290 19.59 -13.90 21.11
CA PRO A 290 19.17 -14.81 22.18
C PRO A 290 18.63 -14.08 23.40
N HIS A 291 19.14 -12.88 23.68
CA HIS A 291 18.70 -12.07 24.82
C HIS A 291 17.44 -11.28 24.47
N LYS A 292 16.33 -11.56 25.16
CA LYS A 292 15.03 -10.91 24.95
C LYS A 292 15.10 -9.38 24.91
N HIS A 293 15.84 -8.77 25.83
CA HIS A 293 15.97 -7.31 25.92
C HIS A 293 16.73 -6.65 24.76
N LEU A 294 17.44 -7.44 23.93
CA LEU A 294 18.13 -6.97 22.72
C LEU A 294 17.35 -7.29 21.44
N ASN A 295 16.27 -8.07 21.56
CA ASN A 295 15.55 -8.65 20.44
C ASN A 295 14.29 -7.80 20.12
N PRO A 296 14.23 -7.14 18.95
CA PRO A 296 13.10 -6.30 18.56
C PRO A 296 11.78 -7.08 18.42
N TRP A 297 11.81 -8.42 18.28
CA TRP A 297 10.60 -9.25 18.26
C TRP A 297 9.78 -9.10 19.55
N THR A 298 10.44 -8.80 20.68
CA THR A 298 9.75 -8.56 21.96
C THR A 298 8.86 -7.32 21.96
N HIS A 299 9.02 -6.42 20.98
CA HIS A 299 8.15 -5.26 20.77
C HIS A 299 7.18 -5.46 19.59
N VAL A 300 7.43 -6.44 18.72
CA VAL A 300 6.49 -6.82 17.64
C VAL A 300 5.40 -7.74 18.19
N SER A 301 5.78 -8.79 18.92
CA SER A 301 4.88 -9.82 19.41
C SER A 301 3.69 -9.29 20.22
N PRO A 302 3.86 -8.34 21.18
CA PRO A 302 2.73 -7.81 21.94
C PRO A 302 1.65 -7.16 21.05
N LEU A 303 2.06 -6.41 20.03
CA LEU A 303 1.13 -5.78 19.09
C LEU A 303 0.37 -6.84 18.27
N LEU A 304 1.06 -7.88 17.80
CA LEU A 304 0.41 -8.98 17.05
C LEU A 304 -0.60 -9.75 17.90
N VAL A 305 -0.24 -10.04 19.16
CA VAL A 305 -1.12 -10.71 20.13
C VAL A 305 -2.38 -9.86 20.38
N LEU A 306 -2.22 -8.56 20.64
CA LEU A 306 -3.35 -7.64 20.85
C LEU A 306 -4.25 -7.58 19.61
N LEU A 307 -3.69 -7.42 18.41
CA LEU A 307 -4.46 -7.37 17.17
C LEU A 307 -5.20 -8.68 16.89
N SER A 308 -4.59 -9.83 17.22
CA SER A 308 -5.22 -11.14 17.09
C SER A 308 -6.38 -11.33 18.10
N ARG A 309 -6.21 -10.86 19.35
CA ARG A 309 -7.28 -10.84 20.36
C ARG A 309 -8.46 -9.98 19.94
N ILE A 310 -8.16 -8.80 19.38
CA ILE A 310 -9.18 -7.87 18.87
C ILE A 310 -9.93 -8.49 17.69
N ASN A 311 -9.24 -9.25 16.84
CA ASN A 311 -9.81 -9.98 15.69
C ASN A 311 -10.69 -9.08 14.77
N GLY A 312 -10.32 -7.82 14.62
CA GLY A 312 -11.08 -6.84 13.83
C GLY A 312 -12.34 -6.30 14.52
N SER A 313 -12.55 -6.54 15.81
CA SER A 313 -13.63 -5.91 16.58
C SER A 313 -13.56 -4.40 16.48
N LEU A 314 -14.73 -3.79 16.29
CA LEU A 314 -14.91 -2.36 16.08
C LEU A 314 -15.39 -1.65 17.35
N ASP A 315 -16.00 -2.40 18.28
CA ASP A 315 -16.41 -1.93 19.60
C ASP A 315 -15.36 -2.36 20.61
N LEU A 316 -14.50 -1.42 21.01
CA LEU A 316 -13.36 -1.66 21.88
C LEU A 316 -13.43 -0.74 23.11
N PRO A 317 -13.17 -1.25 24.32
CA PRO A 317 -13.09 -0.42 25.51
C PRO A 317 -11.81 0.43 25.49
N LEU A 318 -11.83 1.59 26.15
CA LEU A 318 -10.69 2.53 26.19
C LEU A 318 -9.38 1.89 26.64
N GLN A 319 -9.44 0.93 27.55
CA GLN A 319 -8.26 0.19 28.03
C GLN A 319 -7.54 -0.55 26.89
N VAL A 320 -8.29 -1.10 25.92
CA VAL A 320 -7.69 -1.77 24.76
C VAL A 320 -7.02 -0.75 23.83
N TYR A 321 -7.56 0.46 23.70
CA TYR A 321 -6.89 1.53 22.96
C TYR A 321 -5.56 1.92 23.62
N ASP A 322 -5.53 2.06 24.94
CA ASP A 322 -4.30 2.38 25.69
C ASP A 322 -3.25 1.27 25.55
N GLU A 323 -3.66 0.00 25.60
CA GLU A 323 -2.78 -1.15 25.38
C GLU A 323 -2.19 -1.18 23.96
N VAL A 324 -3.03 -0.96 22.95
CA VAL A 324 -2.59 -0.89 21.54
C VAL A 324 -1.64 0.29 21.34
N TRP A 325 -1.95 1.46 21.90
CA TRP A 325 -1.08 2.63 21.83
C TRP A 325 0.28 2.38 22.50
N ALA A 326 0.29 1.79 23.69
CA ALA A 326 1.52 1.43 24.39
C ALA A 326 2.37 0.44 23.57
N ALA A 327 1.74 -0.56 22.93
CA ALA A 327 2.43 -1.50 22.05
C ALA A 327 2.98 -0.83 20.78
N VAL A 328 2.21 0.06 20.14
CA VAL A 328 2.65 0.87 18.99
C VAL A 328 3.85 1.74 19.38
N HIS A 329 3.76 2.48 20.48
CA HIS A 329 4.86 3.30 20.98
C HIS A 329 6.11 2.45 21.30
N GLY A 330 5.90 1.28 21.91
CA GLY A 330 6.92 0.28 22.20
C GLY A 330 7.71 -0.14 20.95
N LEU A 331 6.98 -0.47 19.89
CA LEU A 331 7.53 -0.89 18.61
C LEU A 331 8.27 0.25 17.90
N VAL A 332 7.66 1.44 17.83
CA VAL A 332 8.22 2.62 17.15
C VAL A 332 9.52 3.09 17.82
N CYS A 333 9.55 3.13 19.14
CA CYS A 333 10.68 3.68 19.89
C CYS A 333 11.74 2.60 20.18
N GLN A 334 11.38 1.55 20.94
CA GLN A 334 12.33 0.51 21.31
C GLN A 334 12.58 -0.50 20.19
N GLY A 335 11.52 -1.00 19.55
CA GLY A 335 11.64 -1.98 18.46
C GLY A 335 12.49 -1.47 17.30
N ALA A 336 12.22 -0.26 16.80
CA ALA A 336 12.96 0.33 15.68
C ALA A 336 14.43 0.60 16.03
N TRP A 337 14.71 1.10 17.24
CA TRP A 337 16.08 1.34 17.69
C TRP A 337 16.86 0.02 17.83
N LEU A 338 16.27 -1.01 18.43
CA LEU A 338 16.90 -2.33 18.57
C LEU A 338 17.15 -2.99 17.22
N HIS A 339 16.23 -2.86 16.27
CA HIS A 339 16.40 -3.38 14.91
C HIS A 339 17.52 -2.66 14.17
N ALA A 340 17.58 -1.33 14.24
CA ALA A 340 18.60 -0.54 13.56
C ALA A 340 19.98 -0.59 14.25
N SER A 341 20.04 -0.95 15.53
CA SER A 341 21.28 -1.16 16.26
C SER A 341 22.01 -2.40 15.74
N PRO A 342 23.34 -2.36 15.50
CA PRO A 342 24.10 -3.53 15.01
C PRO A 342 24.01 -4.75 15.94
N ASP A 343 24.03 -4.53 17.25
CA ASP A 343 24.07 -5.60 18.27
C ASP A 343 23.01 -5.43 19.38
N GLY A 344 22.17 -4.38 19.30
CA GLY A 344 21.18 -4.05 20.33
C GLY A 344 21.75 -3.20 21.48
N LEU A 345 23.03 -2.83 21.43
CA LEU A 345 23.71 -2.01 22.45
C LEU A 345 24.36 -0.76 21.85
N ARG A 346 25.02 -0.89 20.71
CA ARG A 346 25.67 0.23 20.02
C ARG A 346 24.64 1.11 19.31
N PRO A 347 24.89 2.42 19.20
CA PRO A 347 24.04 3.32 18.44
C PRO A 347 23.81 2.82 17.01
N PRO A 348 22.59 2.99 16.45
CA PRO A 348 22.35 2.77 15.04
C PRO A 348 23.30 3.58 14.16
N VAL A 349 23.56 3.08 12.96
CA VAL A 349 24.45 3.70 11.98
C VAL A 349 23.68 4.26 10.79
N ALA A 350 24.28 5.21 10.07
CA ALA A 350 23.73 5.69 8.81
C ALA A 350 23.56 4.51 7.83
N PRO A 351 22.50 4.48 6.99
CA PRO A 351 21.57 5.57 6.70
C PRO A 351 20.28 5.59 7.56
N SER A 352 20.23 4.89 8.70
CA SER A 352 19.05 4.91 9.58
C SER A 352 18.69 6.32 10.05
N PRO A 353 17.40 6.71 10.15
CA PRO A 353 16.98 7.95 10.79
C PRO A 353 17.35 8.03 12.28
N LEU A 354 17.67 6.88 12.90
CA LEU A 354 18.12 6.77 14.29
C LEU A 354 19.64 6.81 14.44
N ALA A 355 20.39 7.10 13.36
CA ALA A 355 21.84 7.08 13.37
C ALA A 355 22.42 7.99 14.47
N GLY A 356 23.33 7.44 15.28
CA GLY A 356 23.99 8.17 16.37
C GLY A 356 23.18 8.28 17.68
N LEU A 357 21.92 7.84 17.71
CA LEU A 357 21.14 7.83 18.95
C LEU A 357 21.66 6.78 19.93
N ARG A 358 22.08 7.24 21.11
CA ARG A 358 22.72 6.39 22.13
C ARG A 358 21.81 5.36 22.79
N ALA A 359 20.50 5.59 22.81
CA ALA A 359 19.54 4.70 23.45
C ALA A 359 18.14 4.85 22.85
N ALA A 360 17.34 3.79 22.95
CA ALA A 360 15.93 3.81 22.54
C ALA A 360 15.09 4.85 23.30
N SER A 361 15.44 5.13 24.56
CA SER A 361 14.79 6.16 25.37
C SER A 361 15.06 7.59 24.87
N HIS A 362 15.95 7.77 23.90
CA HIS A 362 16.24 9.05 23.25
C HIS A 362 15.47 9.25 21.94
N VAL A 363 14.67 8.27 21.50
CA VAL A 363 13.81 8.46 20.33
C VAL A 363 12.77 9.53 20.65
N ARG A 364 12.62 10.50 19.75
CA ARG A 364 11.72 11.67 19.88
C ARG A 364 10.94 11.85 18.58
N ALA A 365 9.91 12.69 18.59
CA ALA A 365 9.06 12.96 17.43
C ALA A 365 9.85 13.36 16.17
N GLU A 366 10.94 14.12 16.32
CA GLU A 366 11.83 14.54 15.21
C GLU A 366 12.56 13.38 14.51
N HIS A 367 12.71 12.23 15.18
CA HIS A 367 13.31 11.02 14.64
C HIS A 367 12.28 10.14 13.95
N VAL A 368 11.02 10.21 14.39
CA VAL A 368 9.92 9.41 13.86
C VAL A 368 9.29 10.08 12.64
N THR A 369 9.29 11.41 12.59
CA THR A 369 8.72 12.19 11.48
C THR A 369 9.59 12.12 10.22
N PRO A 370 8.98 12.01 9.03
CA PRO A 370 9.74 11.92 7.78
C PRO A 370 10.30 13.29 7.40
N THR A 371 11.42 13.30 6.69
CA THR A 371 11.95 14.48 6.01
C THR A 371 11.56 14.42 4.53
N PHE A 372 10.48 15.12 4.16
CA PHE A 372 9.90 15.03 2.82
C PHE A 372 10.74 15.70 1.73
N VAL A 373 11.26 16.89 2.02
CA VAL A 373 12.22 17.60 1.17
C VAL A 373 13.54 17.65 1.93
N GLY A 374 14.56 16.99 1.39
CA GLY A 374 15.90 17.06 1.96
C GLY A 374 16.50 18.46 1.79
N LYS A 375 17.40 18.86 2.68
CA LYS A 375 18.19 20.09 2.56
C LYS A 375 19.55 19.76 1.93
N THR A 376 19.89 20.44 0.85
CA THR A 376 21.22 20.45 0.25
C THR A 376 22.03 21.57 0.91
N GLY A 377 23.25 21.25 1.33
CA GLY A 377 24.14 22.16 2.06
C GLY A 377 25.54 21.56 2.15
N ASP A 378 26.46 22.25 2.82
CA ASP A 378 27.78 21.69 3.14
C ASP A 378 27.63 20.45 4.04
N LEU A 379 28.67 19.61 4.13
CA LEU A 379 28.64 18.27 4.77
C LEU A 379 27.97 18.20 6.16
N HIS A 380 27.93 19.29 6.92
CA HIS A 380 27.34 19.36 8.25
C HIS A 380 25.87 19.82 8.30
N ASP A 381 25.34 20.39 7.22
CA ASP A 381 24.01 21.02 7.16
C ASP A 381 23.06 20.32 6.15
N ALA A 382 23.57 19.33 5.42
CA ALA A 382 22.81 18.53 4.48
C ALA A 382 21.96 17.46 5.19
N LYS A 383 20.66 17.41 4.87
CA LYS A 383 19.72 16.40 5.39
C LYS A 383 19.00 15.74 4.20
N PRO A 384 19.17 14.44 3.92
CA PRO A 384 18.48 13.81 2.80
C PRO A 384 16.97 13.72 3.04
N ALA A 385 16.20 13.59 1.96
CA ALA A 385 14.80 13.21 2.07
C ALA A 385 14.71 11.78 2.62
N MET A 386 14.06 11.60 3.76
CA MET A 386 14.00 10.34 4.50
C MET A 386 12.59 10.01 4.98
N ALA A 387 12.26 8.72 4.97
CA ALA A 387 11.02 8.15 5.48
C ALA A 387 11.01 8.11 7.01
N CYS A 388 9.87 7.69 7.58
CA CYS A 388 9.79 7.32 8.99
C CYS A 388 10.70 6.13 9.33
N VAL A 389 10.94 5.95 10.63
CA VAL A 389 11.72 4.81 11.18
C VAL A 389 11.01 3.47 11.03
N VAL A 390 9.68 3.50 10.91
CA VAL A 390 8.83 2.33 10.71
C VAL A 390 7.76 2.62 9.67
N GLY A 391 7.33 1.55 9.00
CA GLY A 391 6.29 1.61 7.98
C GLY A 391 6.75 2.23 6.66
N VAL A 392 5.82 2.26 5.72
CA VAL A 392 5.94 2.88 4.40
C VAL A 392 4.76 3.82 4.15
N LEU A 393 4.77 4.57 3.04
CA LEU A 393 3.56 5.27 2.66
C LEU A 393 2.43 4.27 2.31
N PRO A 394 1.15 4.60 2.59
CA PRO A 394 0.03 3.68 2.39
C PRO A 394 -0.05 3.06 0.99
N MET A 395 0.16 3.86 -0.06
CA MET A 395 0.19 3.36 -1.45
C MET A 395 1.37 2.41 -1.70
N GLY A 396 2.50 2.62 -1.02
CA GLY A 396 3.63 1.68 -1.04
C GLY A 396 3.29 0.34 -0.41
N LEU A 397 2.56 0.33 0.72
CA LEU A 397 2.07 -0.93 1.31
C LEU A 397 1.08 -1.62 0.36
N GLN A 398 0.15 -0.88 -0.25
CA GLN A 398 -0.78 -1.45 -1.23
C GLN A 398 -0.04 -2.09 -2.41
N GLN A 399 1.02 -1.45 -2.94
CA GLN A 399 1.87 -2.04 -3.96
C GLN A 399 2.57 -3.32 -3.47
N ILE A 400 3.12 -3.33 -2.25
CA ILE A 400 3.75 -4.52 -1.66
C ILE A 400 2.74 -5.67 -1.56
N LEU A 401 1.52 -5.39 -1.07
CA LEU A 401 0.45 -6.39 -0.99
C LEU A 401 0.01 -6.90 -2.38
N ALA A 402 -0.07 -6.00 -3.36
CA ALA A 402 -0.37 -6.34 -4.75
C ALA A 402 0.70 -7.26 -5.36
N LEU A 403 1.97 -6.99 -5.07
CA LEU A 403 3.10 -7.81 -5.52
C LEU A 403 3.15 -9.15 -4.79
N LEU A 404 2.87 -9.20 -3.48
CA LEU A 404 2.74 -10.47 -2.74
C LEU A 404 1.66 -11.37 -3.34
N LYS A 405 0.53 -10.79 -3.72
CA LYS A 405 -0.54 -11.48 -4.43
C LYS A 405 -0.03 -12.06 -5.74
N GLY A 406 0.60 -11.23 -6.59
CA GLY A 406 1.11 -11.66 -7.88
C GLY A 406 2.30 -12.64 -7.84
N ALA A 407 3.12 -12.61 -6.78
CA ALA A 407 4.27 -13.48 -6.61
C ALA A 407 3.90 -14.97 -6.56
N SER A 408 2.69 -15.29 -6.07
CA SER A 408 2.17 -16.65 -6.11
C SER A 408 2.02 -17.19 -7.54
N ALA A 409 1.88 -16.34 -8.55
CA ALA A 409 1.53 -16.72 -9.91
C ALA A 409 2.63 -16.47 -10.95
N ASP A 410 3.53 -15.51 -10.72
CA ASP A 410 4.59 -15.13 -11.69
C ASP A 410 5.95 -15.02 -11.00
N GLU A 411 6.91 -15.85 -11.44
CA GLU A 411 8.27 -15.92 -10.90
C GLU A 411 9.10 -14.65 -11.13
N ARG A 412 8.67 -13.78 -12.07
CA ARG A 412 9.34 -12.52 -12.38
C ARG A 412 9.00 -11.41 -11.39
N VAL A 413 7.98 -11.61 -10.55
CA VAL A 413 7.54 -10.62 -9.57
C VAL A 413 8.60 -10.46 -8.49
N VAL A 414 9.04 -9.22 -8.29
CA VAL A 414 9.87 -8.83 -7.16
C VAL A 414 9.02 -8.00 -6.21
N VAL A 415 8.82 -8.49 -5.00
CA VAL A 415 7.94 -7.88 -4.00
C VAL A 415 8.68 -6.75 -3.30
N ASN A 416 8.61 -5.54 -3.88
CA ASN A 416 9.31 -4.39 -3.34
C ASN A 416 8.56 -3.07 -3.59
N TYR A 417 9.09 -2.01 -3.00
CA TYR A 417 8.65 -0.63 -3.18
C TYR A 417 9.87 0.28 -3.00
N ALA A 418 10.06 1.21 -3.92
CA ALA A 418 11.03 2.28 -3.75
C ALA A 418 10.37 3.45 -3.04
N GLN A 419 10.98 3.97 -1.97
CA GLN A 419 10.45 5.08 -1.19
C GLN A 419 10.06 6.24 -2.11
N ASN A 420 8.76 6.52 -2.18
CA ASN A 420 8.19 7.56 -3.03
C ASN A 420 7.23 8.44 -2.24
N PHE A 421 7.74 9.59 -1.80
CA PHE A 421 6.98 10.54 -1.00
C PHE A 421 5.83 11.24 -1.74
N SER A 422 5.60 10.95 -3.02
CA SER A 422 4.42 11.39 -3.76
C SER A 422 3.34 10.32 -3.88
N PHE A 423 3.29 9.35 -2.96
CA PHE A 423 2.22 8.34 -2.89
C PHE A 423 2.06 7.53 -4.19
N LEU A 424 3.16 7.14 -4.83
CA LEU A 424 3.13 6.51 -6.17
C LEU A 424 2.39 7.38 -7.20
N ILE A 425 2.57 8.69 -7.18
CA ILE A 425 2.06 9.57 -8.23
C ILE A 425 3.16 10.55 -8.63
N TYR A 426 3.55 10.53 -9.90
CA TYR A 426 4.31 11.62 -10.47
C TYR A 426 3.37 12.67 -11.09
N ARG A 427 3.44 13.92 -10.62
CA ARG A 427 2.66 15.05 -11.17
C ARG A 427 3.56 16.00 -11.96
N PRO A 428 3.63 15.92 -13.31
CA PRO A 428 4.45 16.82 -14.12
C PRO A 428 4.16 18.31 -13.89
N SER A 429 2.91 18.65 -13.55
CA SER A 429 2.50 20.04 -13.27
C SER A 429 3.14 20.65 -12.01
N ALA A 430 3.72 19.82 -11.13
CA ALA A 430 4.39 20.24 -9.90
C ALA A 430 5.92 20.06 -9.96
N ALA A 431 6.47 19.72 -11.12
CA ALA A 431 7.89 19.44 -11.27
C ALA A 431 8.72 20.75 -11.34
N PRO A 432 9.69 20.98 -10.43
CA PRO A 432 10.50 22.21 -10.37
C PRO A 432 11.41 22.44 -11.59
N ASP A 433 11.70 21.39 -12.34
CA ASP A 433 12.57 21.42 -13.52
C ASP A 433 11.81 21.64 -14.84
N ILE A 434 10.47 21.63 -14.81
CA ILE A 434 9.65 21.94 -15.98
C ILE A 434 9.33 23.43 -16.00
N VAL A 435 9.90 24.13 -16.98
CA VAL A 435 9.73 25.57 -17.20
C VAL A 435 8.86 25.86 -18.43
N THR A 436 8.26 27.05 -18.46
CA THR A 436 7.58 27.61 -19.63
C THR A 436 8.57 27.92 -20.75
N ASN A 437 8.08 28.20 -21.97
CA ASN A 437 8.92 28.64 -23.09
C ASN A 437 9.74 29.90 -22.78
N ALA A 438 9.24 30.75 -21.87
CA ALA A 438 9.94 31.93 -21.38
C ALA A 438 10.94 31.63 -20.23
N LYS A 439 11.28 30.35 -19.99
CA LYS A 439 12.15 29.86 -18.90
C LYS A 439 11.67 30.21 -17.48
N LYS A 440 10.41 30.63 -17.32
CA LYS A 440 9.77 30.84 -16.00
C LYS A 440 9.21 29.52 -15.45
N GLN A 441 9.09 29.39 -14.13
CA GLN A 441 8.43 28.21 -13.52
C GLN A 441 7.01 28.06 -14.06
N ARG A 442 6.58 26.82 -14.32
CA ARG A 442 5.27 26.53 -14.93
C ARG A 442 4.10 26.73 -13.95
N SER A 443 4.34 26.66 -12.64
CA SER A 443 3.32 26.73 -11.60
C SER A 443 3.95 27.09 -10.25
N SER A 444 3.21 27.74 -9.35
CA SER A 444 3.64 27.94 -7.95
C SER A 444 3.85 26.62 -7.20
N LYS A 445 3.14 25.54 -7.58
CA LYS A 445 3.38 24.13 -7.15
C LYS A 445 4.81 23.64 -7.39
N ALA A 446 5.50 24.20 -8.38
CA ALA A 446 6.87 23.86 -8.70
C ALA A 446 7.87 24.57 -7.77
N ILE A 447 7.37 25.48 -6.93
CA ILE A 447 8.13 26.30 -5.98
C ILE A 447 7.81 25.89 -4.55
N SER A 448 6.55 25.58 -4.22
CA SER A 448 6.05 25.19 -2.89
C SER A 448 5.23 23.90 -2.97
N CYS A 449 5.40 22.97 -2.02
CA CYS A 449 4.57 21.75 -1.93
C CYS A 449 3.16 22.05 -1.40
N VAL A 450 2.98 23.13 -0.63
CA VAL A 450 1.69 23.61 -0.10
C VAL A 450 1.09 24.75 -0.93
N ASN A 451 1.82 25.26 -1.92
CA ASN A 451 1.48 26.42 -2.78
C ASN A 451 1.50 27.78 -2.07
N VAL A 452 2.31 27.92 -1.02
CA VAL A 452 2.45 29.17 -0.27
C VAL A 452 3.78 29.82 -0.61
N GLU A 453 3.77 31.10 -0.96
CA GLU A 453 4.99 31.88 -1.19
C GLU A 453 5.75 32.09 0.14
N GLY A 454 7.08 31.93 0.13
CA GLY A 454 7.93 32.10 1.33
C GLY A 454 8.07 30.86 2.21
N ASP A 455 7.59 29.70 1.76
CA ASP A 455 7.66 28.42 2.51
C ASP A 455 9.04 27.73 2.43
N GLU A 456 10.00 28.37 1.78
CA GLU A 456 11.35 27.86 1.49
C GLU A 456 12.11 27.48 2.77
N ALA A 457 11.88 28.21 3.86
CA ALA A 457 12.46 27.92 5.17
C ALA A 457 11.91 26.63 5.80
N ALA A 458 10.67 26.25 5.49
CA ALA A 458 10.01 25.06 6.02
C ALA A 458 10.14 23.83 5.09
N PHE A 459 10.30 24.04 3.77
CA PHE A 459 10.22 22.98 2.76
C PHE A 459 11.41 22.90 1.81
N GLY A 460 12.52 23.52 2.17
CA GLY A 460 13.75 23.53 1.39
C GLY A 460 13.72 24.52 0.23
N THR A 461 14.91 24.82 -0.26
CA THR A 461 15.16 25.73 -1.37
C THR A 461 14.68 25.14 -2.70
N ARG A 462 14.65 25.96 -3.76
CA ARG A 462 14.41 25.45 -5.12
C ARG A 462 15.46 24.41 -5.54
N ALA A 463 16.71 24.56 -5.13
CA ALA A 463 17.78 23.60 -5.43
C ALA A 463 17.49 22.23 -4.80
N ASP A 464 17.03 22.23 -3.54
CA ASP A 464 16.59 21.04 -2.82
C ASP A 464 15.45 20.33 -3.56
N LYS A 465 14.45 21.10 -3.99
CA LYS A 465 13.30 20.59 -4.74
C LYS A 465 13.71 20.00 -6.08
N LEU A 466 14.67 20.60 -6.78
CA LEU A 466 15.20 20.05 -8.04
C LEU A 466 15.88 18.70 -7.82
N GLU A 467 16.63 18.53 -6.73
CA GLU A 467 17.28 17.26 -6.42
C GLU A 467 16.25 16.18 -6.03
N VAL A 468 15.32 16.52 -5.13
CA VAL A 468 14.22 15.63 -4.74
C VAL A 468 13.35 15.25 -5.95
N CYS A 469 13.14 16.16 -6.92
CA CYS A 469 12.41 15.84 -8.15
C CYS A 469 13.09 14.74 -8.99
N LYS A 470 14.43 14.72 -9.05
CA LYS A 470 15.16 13.63 -9.72
C LYS A 470 14.93 12.31 -9.00
N LEU A 471 15.03 12.31 -7.67
CA LEU A 471 14.76 11.13 -6.85
C LEU A 471 13.31 10.63 -7.01
N HIS A 472 12.31 11.52 -7.08
CA HIS A 472 10.93 11.14 -7.37
C HIS A 472 10.79 10.42 -8.72
N ARG A 473 11.48 10.88 -9.77
CA ARG A 473 11.43 10.20 -11.07
C ARG A 473 12.09 8.83 -11.02
N ILE A 474 13.19 8.69 -10.29
CA ILE A 474 13.86 7.40 -10.08
C ILE A 474 12.93 6.45 -9.32
N ALA A 475 12.40 6.87 -8.16
CA ALA A 475 11.48 6.08 -7.37
C ALA A 475 10.21 5.71 -8.15
N TRP A 476 9.65 6.65 -8.91
CA TRP A 476 8.50 6.41 -9.78
C TRP A 476 8.79 5.35 -10.83
N ARG A 477 9.93 5.48 -11.53
CA ARG A 477 10.36 4.50 -12.54
C ARG A 477 10.53 3.11 -11.93
N ILE A 478 11.26 3.00 -10.83
CA ILE A 478 11.49 1.72 -10.14
C ILE A 478 10.15 1.07 -9.75
N ASN A 479 9.24 1.84 -9.14
CA ASN A 479 7.94 1.33 -8.73
C ASN A 479 7.07 0.88 -9.91
N LEU A 480 7.09 1.63 -11.02
CA LEU A 480 6.42 1.19 -12.25
C LEU A 480 7.01 -0.14 -12.72
N ASP A 481 8.34 -0.24 -12.82
CA ASP A 481 9.00 -1.45 -13.31
C ASP A 481 8.73 -2.66 -12.41
N LEU A 482 8.56 -2.46 -11.09
CA LEU A 482 8.17 -3.52 -10.13
C LEU A 482 6.74 -4.06 -10.39
N VAL A 483 5.77 -3.20 -10.70
CA VAL A 483 4.37 -3.61 -10.94
C VAL A 483 4.12 -4.05 -12.39
N LYS A 484 5.06 -3.79 -13.30
CA LYS A 484 4.98 -4.14 -14.71
C LYS A 484 4.54 -5.60 -14.96
N PRO A 485 5.07 -6.64 -14.27
CA PRO A 485 4.62 -8.01 -14.48
C PRO A 485 3.13 -8.21 -14.15
N LEU A 486 2.61 -7.53 -13.12
CA LEU A 486 1.19 -7.58 -12.76
C LEU A 486 0.34 -6.89 -13.82
N CYS A 487 0.78 -5.74 -14.31
CA CYS A 487 0.08 -4.93 -15.31
C CYS A 487 0.21 -5.48 -16.74
N LEU A 488 0.99 -6.54 -16.97
CA LEU A 488 1.10 -7.18 -18.29
C LEU A 488 0.55 -8.62 -18.30
N ARG A 489 0.18 -9.18 -17.16
CA ARG A 489 -0.40 -10.53 -17.04
C ARG A 489 -1.85 -10.59 -17.53
N VAL A 490 -2.14 -11.24 -18.64
CA VAL A 490 -3.54 -11.48 -19.05
C VAL A 490 -4.00 -12.85 -18.56
N ALA A 491 -5.20 -12.92 -17.98
CA ALA A 491 -5.87 -14.16 -17.61
C ALA A 491 -6.99 -14.46 -18.60
N ALA A 492 -7.32 -15.75 -18.75
CA ALA A 492 -8.48 -16.16 -19.53
C ALA A 492 -9.76 -15.54 -18.93
N PRO A 493 -10.74 -15.13 -19.76
CA PRO A 493 -11.99 -14.60 -19.25
C PRO A 493 -12.68 -15.65 -18.37
N ARG A 494 -13.23 -15.20 -17.24
CA ARG A 494 -14.01 -16.05 -16.33
C ARG A 494 -15.23 -16.68 -17.04
N PRO A 495 -15.76 -17.80 -16.53
CA PRO A 495 -16.98 -18.41 -17.07
C PRO A 495 -18.11 -17.41 -17.27
N ASN A 496 -18.91 -17.60 -18.33
CA ASN A 496 -19.96 -16.64 -18.71
C ASN A 496 -20.91 -16.32 -17.55
N MET A 497 -21.28 -17.34 -16.78
CA MET A 497 -22.13 -17.21 -15.59
C MET A 497 -21.58 -16.21 -14.57
N GLN A 498 -20.27 -16.19 -14.31
CA GLN A 498 -19.63 -15.24 -13.38
C GLN A 498 -19.55 -13.84 -13.98
N ARG A 499 -19.16 -13.73 -15.26
CA ARG A 499 -19.09 -12.44 -15.97
C ARG A 499 -20.47 -11.76 -16.06
N SER A 500 -21.53 -12.56 -16.22
CA SER A 500 -22.90 -12.08 -16.34
C SER A 500 -23.57 -11.71 -15.00
N ARG A 501 -22.87 -11.80 -13.85
CA ARG A 501 -23.42 -11.39 -12.53
C ARG A 501 -23.37 -9.87 -12.32
N GLY A 502 -22.35 -9.21 -12.87
CA GLY A 502 -22.28 -7.75 -12.95
C GLY A 502 -23.14 -7.18 -14.08
N ASP A 503 -23.46 -8.01 -15.08
CA ASP A 503 -24.52 -7.71 -16.02
C ASP A 503 -25.88 -7.81 -15.30
N ARG A 504 -26.68 -6.75 -15.44
CA ARG A 504 -28.13 -6.68 -15.15
C ARG A 504 -28.55 -6.36 -13.73
N ALA A 505 -29.01 -5.12 -13.56
CA ALA A 505 -30.37 -4.78 -13.12
C ALA A 505 -30.44 -3.28 -12.81
N SER A 506 -29.38 -2.66 -12.30
CA SER A 506 -29.35 -1.25 -11.90
C SER A 506 -29.22 -0.29 -13.09
N VAL A 507 -28.48 -0.63 -14.15
CA VAL A 507 -28.49 0.15 -15.40
C VAL A 507 -29.83 0.04 -16.10
N ASP A 508 -30.44 -1.16 -16.13
CA ASP A 508 -31.77 -1.34 -16.70
C ASP A 508 -32.85 -0.73 -15.81
N TYR A 509 -32.74 -0.78 -14.49
CA TYR A 509 -33.62 -0.11 -13.53
C TYR A 509 -33.48 1.40 -13.61
N CYS A 510 -32.27 1.97 -13.67
CA CYS A 510 -32.11 3.41 -13.86
C CYS A 510 -32.59 3.85 -15.24
N LYS A 511 -32.38 3.05 -16.30
CA LYS A 511 -32.94 3.32 -17.63
C LYS A 511 -34.46 3.18 -17.67
N GLN A 512 -35.00 2.16 -16.99
CA GLN A 512 -36.43 1.87 -16.92
C GLN A 512 -37.13 2.89 -16.03
N ARG A 513 -36.60 3.18 -14.85
CA ARG A 513 -37.05 4.25 -13.97
C ARG A 513 -36.91 5.63 -14.62
N LYS A 514 -35.85 5.88 -15.38
CA LYS A 514 -35.75 7.10 -16.19
C LYS A 514 -36.84 7.15 -17.25
N ARG A 515 -37.11 6.05 -17.98
CA ARG A 515 -38.20 5.99 -18.96
C ARG A 515 -39.56 6.20 -18.31
N GLU A 516 -39.83 5.56 -17.18
CA GLU A 516 -41.05 5.77 -16.38
C GLU A 516 -41.17 7.22 -15.91
N LEU A 517 -40.09 7.83 -15.40
CA LEU A 517 -40.10 9.23 -14.96
C LEU A 517 -40.25 10.21 -16.13
N ASP A 518 -39.63 9.94 -17.29
CA ASP A 518 -39.79 10.71 -18.51
C ASP A 518 -41.24 10.58 -19.04
N GLU A 519 -41.86 9.40 -18.95
CA GLU A 519 -43.29 9.14 -19.28
C GLU A 519 -44.25 9.84 -18.30
N GLU A 520 -43.89 9.94 -17.02
CA GLU A 520 -44.60 10.70 -15.98
C GLU A 520 -44.36 12.22 -16.09
N GLY A 521 -43.51 12.69 -17.03
CA GLY A 521 -43.17 14.10 -17.22
C GLY A 521 -42.24 14.69 -16.15
N LEU A 522 -41.63 13.86 -15.32
CA LEU A 522 -40.72 14.24 -14.24
C LEU A 522 -39.29 14.34 -14.74
N LEU A 523 -38.96 15.50 -15.31
CA LEU A 523 -37.61 15.83 -15.76
C LEU A 523 -36.70 16.24 -14.60
N THR A 524 -35.44 15.81 -14.64
CA THR A 524 -34.42 16.35 -13.72
C THR A 524 -34.16 17.84 -14.01
N LYS A 525 -33.75 18.61 -13.00
CA LYS A 525 -33.34 20.02 -13.18
C LYS A 525 -32.32 20.20 -14.30
N GLN A 526 -31.39 19.25 -14.46
CA GLN A 526 -30.37 19.28 -15.51
C GLN A 526 -30.98 19.05 -16.90
N GLN A 527 -31.98 18.17 -17.05
CA GLN A 527 -32.71 18.00 -18.32
C GLN A 527 -33.49 19.26 -18.70
N VAL A 528 -34.18 19.90 -17.73
CA VAL A 528 -34.91 21.15 -17.99
C VAL A 528 -33.96 22.26 -18.45
N VAL A 529 -32.80 22.40 -17.81
CA VAL A 529 -31.76 23.37 -18.22
C VAL A 529 -31.18 23.03 -19.58
N ALA A 530 -30.89 21.75 -19.85
CA ALA A 530 -30.37 21.31 -21.14
C ALA A 530 -31.37 21.52 -22.28
N ASP A 531 -32.65 21.22 -22.07
CA ASP A 531 -33.71 21.45 -23.05
C ASP A 531 -33.94 22.94 -23.32
N ALA A 532 -33.84 23.78 -22.29
CA ALA A 532 -33.87 25.24 -22.45
C ALA A 532 -32.68 25.73 -23.28
N LEU A 533 -31.48 25.21 -23.03
CA LEU A 533 -30.27 25.53 -23.81
C LEU A 533 -30.35 25.04 -25.26
N ILE A 534 -30.93 23.85 -25.48
CA ILE A 534 -31.15 23.30 -26.82
C ILE A 534 -32.22 24.10 -27.56
N LYS A 535 -33.32 24.50 -26.89
CA LYS A 535 -34.32 25.41 -27.46
C LYS A 535 -33.70 26.74 -27.84
N ALA A 536 -32.90 27.36 -26.97
CA ALA A 536 -32.20 28.60 -27.29
C ALA A 536 -31.24 28.42 -28.49
N ALA A 537 -30.51 27.31 -28.54
CA ALA A 537 -29.56 27.02 -29.62
C ALA A 537 -30.23 26.70 -30.97
N VAL A 538 -31.41 26.07 -30.96
CA VAL A 538 -32.12 25.63 -32.18
C VAL A 538 -33.14 26.67 -32.66
N LEU A 539 -33.80 27.38 -31.75
CA LEU A 539 -34.85 28.36 -32.05
C LEU A 539 -34.34 29.81 -32.03
N GLY A 540 -33.13 30.06 -31.52
CA GLY A 540 -32.49 31.38 -31.56
C GLY A 540 -33.14 32.44 -30.68
N GLU A 541 -33.75 32.04 -29.56
CA GLU A 541 -34.20 32.97 -28.50
C GLU A 541 -33.08 33.28 -27.49
#